data_AF-A0A5E4D5W3-F1
#
_entry.id   AF-A0A5E4D5W3-F1
#
_cell.length_a   1.000
_cell.length_b   1.000
_cell.length_c   1.000
_cell.angle_alpha   90.00
_cell.angle_beta   90.00
_cell.angle_gamma   90.00
#
_symmetry.space_group_name_H-M   'P 1'
#
loop_
_entity.id
_entity.type
_entity.pdbx_description
1 polymer ?
#
loop_
_entity_poly.entity_id
_entity_poly.type
_entity_poly.pdbx_seq_one_letter_code
_entity_poly.pdbx_strand_id
1 'polypeptide(L)' 'NHILEDVNKCVIALQEGDVDTLDRTAGAIRGRAARVIHIINAEMENYEAGVYTEKVLEATKLLSET' A
#
# COMPACT_ATOMS: atom_id res chain seq x y z
N ASN A 1 -0.90 -5.30 9.64
CA ASN A 1 -0.34 -4.63 10.83
C ASN A 1 0.79 -3.64 10.52
N HIS A 2 1.71 -3.91 9.59
CA HIS A 2 2.85 -3.00 9.36
C HIS A 2 2.51 -1.65 8.71
N ILE A 3 1.55 -1.57 7.78
CA ILE A 3 1.21 -0.27 7.15
C ILE A 3 0.65 0.72 8.19
N LEU A 4 -0.21 0.26 9.10
CA LEU A 4 -0.75 1.12 10.16
C LEU A 4 0.36 1.65 11.09
N GLU A 5 1.32 0.79 11.44
CA GLU A 5 2.46 1.17 12.25
C GLU A 5 3.36 2.18 11.53
N ASP A 6 3.67 1.95 10.26
CA ASP A 6 4.49 2.85 9.44
C ASP A 6 3.80 4.21 9.23
N VAL A 7 2.47 4.23 9.03
CA VAL A 7 1.68 5.47 8.94
C VAL A 7 1.71 6.23 10.26
N ASN A 8 1.56 5.56 11.40
CA ASN A 8 1.61 6.22 12.70
C ASN A 8 2.98 6.88 12.94
N LYS A 9 4.07 6.16 12.63
CA LYS A 9 5.44 6.70 12.71
C LYS A 9 5.65 7.88 11.74
N CYS A 10 5.11 7.79 10.53
CA CYS A 10 5.16 8.86 9.54
C CYS A 10 4.47 10.14 10.04
N VAL A 11 3.32 10.01 10.72
CA VAL A 11 2.60 11.14 11.32
C VAL A 11 3.40 11.75 12.48
N ILE A 12 4.00 10.92 13.33
CA ILE A 12 4.84 11.40 14.44
C ILE A 12 6.06 12.15 13.90
N ALA A 13 6.77 11.59 12.91
CA ALA A 13 7.93 12.24 12.30
C ALA A 13 7.58 13.61 11.68
N LEU A 14 6.39 13.73 11.09
CA LEU A 14 5.88 15.00 10.58
C LEU A 14 5.67 16.04 11.70
N GLN A 15 5.15 15.61 12.85
CA GLN A 15 4.92 16.49 14.01
C GLN A 15 6.24 16.94 14.68
N GLU A 16 7.24 16.06 14.69
CA GLU A 16 8.56 16.33 15.27
C GLU A 16 9.48 17.11 14.32
N GLY A 17 9.10 17.25 13.04
CA GLY A 17 9.92 17.90 12.02
C GLY A 17 11.10 17.04 11.54
N ASP A 18 11.06 15.74 11.78
CA ASP A 18 12.10 14.78 11.35
C ASP A 18 11.85 14.35 9.90
N VAL A 19 12.47 15.08 8.97
CA VAL A 19 12.37 14.86 7.52
C VAL A 19 13.02 13.52 7.10
N ASP A 20 14.08 13.08 7.78
CA ASP A 20 14.78 11.83 7.44
C ASP A 20 13.91 10.61 7.76
N THR A 21 13.26 10.62 8.92
CA THR A 21 12.35 9.54 9.32
C THR A 21 11.05 9.61 8.53
N LEU A 22 10.57 10.80 8.18
CA LEU A 22 9.42 10.97 7.31
C LEU A 22 9.65 10.31 5.94
N ASP A 23 10.76 10.62 5.27
CA ASP A 23 11.06 10.05 3.94
C ASP A 23 11.25 8.53 4.01
N ARG A 24 11.95 8.04 5.04
CA ARG A 24 12.17 6.61 5.25
C ARG A 24 10.85 5.85 5.48
N THR A 25 9.96 6.38 6.32
CA THR A 25 8.67 5.74 6.62
C THR A 25 7.72 5.82 5.42
N ALA A 26 7.67 6.95 4.72
CA ALA A 26 6.91 7.09 3.47
C ALA A 26 7.39 6.11 2.39
N GLY A 27 8.71 5.94 2.22
CA GLY A 27 9.30 4.96 1.32
C GLY A 27 8.92 3.53 1.69
N ALA A 28 8.94 3.18 2.97
CA ALA A 28 8.50 1.87 3.46
C ALA A 28 7.02 1.61 3.17
N ILE A 29 6.14 2.59 3.40
CA ILE A 29 4.70 2.50 3.10
C ILE A 29 4.49 2.25 1.60
N ARG A 30 5.13 3.06 0.75
CA ARG A 30 5.02 2.92 -0.71
C ARG A 30 5.51 1.56 -1.20
N GLY A 31 6.66 1.11 -0.69
CA GLY A 31 7.20 -0.22 -1.03
C GLY A 31 6.29 -1.36 -0.61
N ARG A 32 5.67 -1.28 0.58
CA ARG A 32 4.70 -2.28 1.03
C ARG A 32 3.40 -2.25 0.24
N ALA A 33 2.86 -1.06 -0.06
CA ALA A 33 1.65 -0.93 -0.89
C ALA A 33 1.86 -1.54 -2.28
N ALA A 34 2.98 -1.22 -2.95
CA ALA A 34 3.34 -1.80 -4.24
C ALA A 34 3.47 -3.34 -4.19
N ARG A 35 4.05 -3.88 -3.10
CA ARG A 35 4.16 -5.32 -2.89
C ARG A 35 2.78 -5.98 -2.71
N VAL A 36 1.87 -5.34 -1.97
CA VAL A 36 0.50 -5.84 -1.78
C VAL A 36 -0.24 -5.87 -3.12
N ILE A 37 -0.16 -4.79 -3.90
CA ILE A 37 -0.73 -4.72 -5.26
C ILE A 37 -0.20 -5.84 -6.15
N HIS A 38 1.12 -6.04 -6.17
CA HIS A 38 1.74 -7.08 -6.99
C HIS A 38 1.26 -8.48 -6.63
N ILE A 39 1.20 -8.80 -5.33
CA ILE A 39 0.73 -10.11 -4.85
C ILE A 39 -0.74 -10.31 -5.17
N ILE A 40 -1.59 -9.30 -4.94
CA ILE A 40 -3.03 -9.40 -5.22
C ILE A 40 -3.27 -9.61 -6.72
N ASN A 41 -2.59 -8.88 -7.60
CA ASN A 41 -2.73 -9.08 -9.04
C ASN A 41 -2.35 -10.51 -9.45
N ALA A 42 -1.21 -11.02 -8.98
CA ALA A 42 -0.80 -12.39 -9.23
C ALA A 42 -1.78 -13.44 -8.65
N GLU A 43 -2.38 -13.14 -7.50
CA GLU A 43 -3.38 -14.01 -6.89
C GLU A 43 -4.68 -14.01 -7.71
N MET A 44 -5.13 -12.86 -8.22
CA MET A 44 -6.33 -12.74 -9.05
C MET A 44 -6.22 -13.46 -10.39
N GLU A 45 -5.00 -13.62 -10.93
CA GLU A 45 -4.75 -14.43 -12.14
C GLU A 45 -5.06 -15.92 -11.96
N ASN A 46 -5.12 -16.42 -10.71
CA ASN A 46 -5.48 -17.80 -10.40
C ASN A 46 -7.01 -18.03 -10.38
N TYR A 47 -7.82 -16.97 -10.47
CA TYR A 47 -9.28 -17.05 -10.44
C TYR A 47 -9.88 -16.77 -11.81
N GLU A 48 -11.07 -17.33 -12.07
CA GLU A 48 -11.83 -17.00 -13.25
C GLU A 48 -12.35 -15.55 -13.19
N ALA A 49 -12.36 -14.88 -14.35
CA ALA A 49 -12.82 -13.49 -14.44
C ALA A 49 -14.30 -13.37 -14.03
N GLY A 50 -14.60 -12.44 -13.13
CA GLY A 50 -15.96 -12.18 -12.68
C GLY A 50 -16.03 -11.07 -11.64
N VAL A 51 -17.21 -10.88 -11.06
CA VAL A 51 -17.49 -9.76 -10.13
C VAL A 51 -16.53 -9.70 -8.94
N TYR A 52 -16.03 -10.85 -8.49
CA TYR A 52 -15.03 -10.92 -7.41
C TYR A 52 -13.67 -10.35 -7.86
N THR A 53 -13.11 -10.86 -8.96
CA THR A 53 -11.79 -10.42 -9.45
C THR A 53 -11.84 -8.97 -9.93
N GLU A 54 -12.93 -8.54 -10.57
CA GLU A 54 -13.13 -7.15 -10.98
C GLU A 54 -13.12 -6.17 -9.80
N LYS A 55 -13.88 -6.45 -8.72
CA LYS A 55 -13.91 -5.58 -7.53
C LYS A 55 -12.56 -5.50 -6.82
N VAL A 56 -11.83 -6.62 -6.78
CA VAL A 56 -10.50 -6.65 -6.15
C VAL A 56 -9.50 -5.86 -7.00
N LEU A 57 -9.52 -6.01 -8.32
CA LEU A 57 -8.65 -5.26 -9.23
C LEU A 57 -8.98 -3.76 -9.23
N GLU A 58 -10.25 -3.37 -9.14
CA GLU A 58 -10.66 -1.97 -9.01
C GLU A 58 -10.12 -1.33 -7.72
N ALA A 59 -10.27 -2.01 -6.58
CA ALA A 59 -9.72 -1.54 -5.31
C ALA A 59 -8.18 -1.45 -5.34
N THR A 60 -7.53 -2.40 -6.00
CA THR A 60 -6.07 -2.44 -6.15
C THR A 60 -5.58 -1.30 -7.05
N LYS A 61 -6.33 -0.98 -8.11
CA LYS A 61 -6.05 0.13 -9.00
C LYS A 61 -6.18 1.47 -8.28
N LEU A 62 -7.24 1.65 -7.48
CA LEU A 62 -7.43 2.85 -6.66
C LEU A 62 -6.24 3.07 -5.69
N LEU A 63 -5.68 2.00 -5.13
CA LEU A 63 -4.51 2.08 -4.25
C LEU A 63 -3.20 2.43 -4.99
N SER A 64 -3.12 2.13 -6.29
CA SER A 64 -1.92 2.37 -7.11
C SER A 64 -1.87 3.73 -7.79
N GLU A 65 -3.02 4.35 -8.03
CA GLU A 65 -3.15 5.62 -8.78
C GLU A 65 -3.06 6.88 -7.89
N THR A 66 -2.89 6.71 -6.57
CA THR A 66 -2.67 7.77 -5.57
C THR A 66 -1.20 7.99 -5.23
#